data_AF-A0A7C3TAC2-F1
#
_entry.id   AF-A0A7C3TAC2-F1
#
_cell.length_a   1.000
_cell.length_b   1.000
_cell.length_c   1.000
_cell.angle_alpha   90.00
_cell.angle_beta   90.00
_cell.angle_gamma   90.00
#
_symmetry.space_group_name_H-M   'P 1'
#
loop_
_entity.id
_entity.type
_entity.pdbx_description
1 polymer ?
#
loop_
_entity_poly.entity_id
_entity_poly.type
_entity_poly.pdbx_seq_one_letter_code
_entity_poly.pdbx_strand_id
1 'polypeptide(L)'
;MISQGSRLGRCRASDLLNRLGLNDGQLRPAEHVLGRALQAAGLTATELPETDPLLAGAVGVLDRDVETVWLRQGLRRSTRNYLVAHEVGHWCLHPHERTFEESATARQDAERASVSTVTGYSPVQRNEVEASAFAAELLVPQRALVSARRSGMTWREIADHVGVDSGVVARQLVLHFFEESNLTDGPR
;
A
#
# COMPACT_ATOMS: atom_id res chain seq x y z
N MET A 1 -17.31 3.66 7.52
CA MET A 1 -16.36 4.22 8.51
C MET A 1 -14.96 3.74 8.12
N ILE A 2 -14.02 4.66 7.86
CA ILE A 2 -12.62 4.30 7.56
C ILE A 2 -11.98 3.79 8.84
N SER A 3 -11.32 2.63 8.81
CA SER A 3 -10.67 2.06 10.00
C SER A 3 -9.51 2.95 10.46
N GLN A 4 -9.20 2.92 11.77
CA GLN A 4 -8.08 3.69 12.34
C GLN A 4 -6.74 3.35 11.66
N GLY A 5 -6.50 2.07 11.37
CA GLY A 5 -5.29 1.63 10.65
C GLY A 5 -5.21 2.20 9.23
N SER A 6 -6.33 2.23 8.50
CA SER A 6 -6.34 2.84 7.17
C SER A 6 -5.98 4.33 7.20
N ARG A 7 -6.35 5.07 8.25
CA ARG A 7 -5.93 6.48 8.42
C ARG A 7 -4.44 6.62 8.73
N LEU A 8 -3.91 5.76 9.60
CA LEU A 8 -2.48 5.80 9.97
C LEU A 8 -1.57 5.54 8.76
N GLY A 9 -1.84 4.48 8.00
CA GLY A 9 -1.07 4.14 6.80
C GLY A 9 -1.03 5.28 5.78
N ARG A 10 -2.18 5.91 5.51
CA ARG A 10 -2.27 7.05 4.58
C ARG A 10 -1.53 8.28 5.07
N CYS A 11 -1.64 8.61 6.37
CA CYS A 11 -0.93 9.74 6.96
C CYS A 11 0.59 9.55 6.83
N ARG A 12 1.08 8.34 7.11
CA ARG A 12 2.51 8.01 7.00
C ARG A 12 3.03 8.00 5.57
N ALA A 13 2.22 7.54 4.61
CA ALA A 13 2.55 7.66 3.19
C ALA A 13 2.61 9.13 2.75
N SER A 14 1.65 9.95 3.18
CA SER A 14 1.64 11.40 2.90
C SER A 14 2.86 12.11 3.48
N ASP A 15 3.25 11.78 4.71
CA ASP A 15 4.47 12.30 5.34
C ASP A 15 5.74 11.89 4.59
N LEU A 16 5.81 10.65 4.09
CA LEU A 16 6.91 10.22 3.24
C LEU A 16 6.94 11.01 1.93
N LEU A 17 5.80 11.15 1.24
CA LEU A 17 5.71 11.94 0.01
C LEU A 17 6.11 13.41 0.22
N ASN A 18 5.73 14.02 1.34
CA ASN A 18 6.15 15.37 1.72
C ASN A 18 7.67 15.46 1.84
N ARG A 19 8.29 14.54 2.59
CA ARG A 19 9.76 14.48 2.77
C ARG A 19 10.49 14.26 1.45
N LEU A 20 9.91 13.50 0.54
CA LEU A 20 10.48 13.24 -0.79
C LEU A 20 10.26 14.40 -1.78
N GLY A 21 9.44 15.40 -1.43
CA GLY A 21 9.04 16.49 -2.32
C GLY A 21 8.08 16.06 -3.43
N LEU A 22 7.31 14.98 -3.22
CA LEU A 22 6.41 14.38 -4.20
C LEU A 22 4.92 14.63 -3.91
N ASN A 23 4.59 15.31 -2.81
CA ASN A 23 3.21 15.65 -2.45
C ASN A 23 2.76 17.01 -3.00
N ASP A 24 3.08 17.31 -4.26
CA ASP A 24 2.79 18.57 -4.94
C ASP A 24 1.46 18.54 -5.74
N GLY A 25 0.71 17.44 -5.66
CA GLY A 25 -0.54 17.26 -6.39
C GLY A 25 -0.37 16.77 -7.82
N GLN A 26 0.84 16.35 -8.22
CA GLN A 26 1.08 15.70 -9.50
C GLN A 26 1.16 14.17 -9.34
N LEU A 27 0.44 13.45 -10.21
CA LEU A 27 0.57 12.01 -10.34
C LEU A 27 1.86 11.66 -11.09
N ARG A 28 2.58 10.68 -10.56
CA ARG A 28 3.84 10.20 -11.13
C ARG A 28 3.75 8.69 -11.39
N PRO A 29 4.50 8.18 -12.36
CA PRO A 29 4.67 6.73 -12.51
C PRO A 29 5.16 6.10 -11.21
N ALA A 30 4.60 4.95 -10.86
CA ALA A 30 4.88 4.23 -9.63
C ALA A 30 6.37 3.95 -9.48
N GLU A 31 7.08 3.62 -10.55
CA GLU A 31 8.52 3.33 -10.51
C GLU A 31 9.34 4.52 -10.01
N HIS A 32 8.94 5.74 -10.37
CA HIS A 32 9.62 6.94 -9.89
C HIS A 32 9.40 7.12 -8.39
N VAL A 33 8.14 6.99 -7.94
CA VAL A 33 7.79 7.13 -6.51
C VAL A 33 8.46 6.03 -5.69
N LEU A 34 8.40 4.78 -6.14
CA LEU A 34 8.98 3.62 -5.48
C LEU A 34 10.50 3.70 -5.44
N GLY A 35 11.17 4.10 -6.52
CA GLY A 35 12.62 4.29 -6.53
C GLY A 35 13.06 5.31 -5.47
N ARG A 36 12.32 6.41 -5.32
CA ARG A 36 12.59 7.43 -4.29
C ARG A 36 12.28 6.93 -2.88
N ALA A 37 11.20 6.16 -2.71
CA ALA A 37 10.80 5.60 -1.42
C ALA A 37 11.79 4.54 -0.94
N LEU A 38 12.19 3.60 -1.80
CA LEU A 38 13.21 2.59 -1.54
C LEU A 38 14.54 3.24 -1.18
N GLN A 39 15.00 4.22 -1.97
CA GLN A 39 16.22 4.97 -1.68
C GLN A 39 16.19 5.65 -0.31
N ALA A 40 15.09 6.32 0.04
CA ALA A 40 14.95 6.97 1.34
C ALA A 40 14.83 5.98 2.51
N ALA A 41 14.33 4.77 2.24
CA ALA A 41 14.22 3.70 3.21
C ALA A 41 15.51 2.88 3.37
N GLY A 42 16.50 3.06 2.49
CA GLY A 42 17.70 2.20 2.44
C GLY A 42 17.44 0.82 1.86
N LEU A 43 16.27 0.59 1.24
CA LEU A 43 15.86 -0.71 0.74
C LEU A 43 16.21 -0.92 -0.73
N THR A 44 16.37 -2.18 -1.11
CA THR A 44 16.36 -2.60 -2.52
C THR A 44 15.16 -3.48 -2.83
N ALA A 45 14.79 -3.62 -4.10
CA ALA A 45 13.72 -4.52 -4.53
C ALA A 45 14.19 -5.37 -5.71
N THR A 46 14.17 -6.70 -5.53
CA THR A 46 14.78 -7.67 -6.45
C THR A 46 13.83 -8.81 -6.74
N GLU A 47 13.83 -9.29 -7.99
CA GLU A 47 12.98 -10.39 -8.40
C GLU A 47 13.73 -11.74 -8.35
N LEU A 48 13.11 -12.72 -7.71
CA LEU A 48 13.60 -14.09 -7.57
C LEU A 48 12.72 -15.08 -8.34
N PRO A 49 13.29 -16.21 -8.82
CA PRO A 49 12.50 -17.31 -9.36
C PRO A 49 11.45 -17.79 -8.35
N GLU A 50 10.29 -18.26 -8.83
CA GLU A 50 9.20 -18.73 -7.96
C GLU A 50 9.61 -19.88 -7.01
N THR A 51 10.59 -20.69 -7.42
CA THR A 51 11.10 -21.81 -6.62
C THR A 51 12.17 -21.41 -5.61
N ASP A 52 12.51 -20.12 -5.50
CA ASP A 52 13.55 -19.65 -4.60
C ASP A 52 13.12 -19.82 -3.13
N PRO A 53 13.94 -20.49 -2.28
CA PRO A 53 13.62 -20.68 -0.88
C PRO A 53 13.35 -19.38 -0.10
N LEU A 54 13.94 -18.26 -0.51
CA LEU A 54 13.74 -16.95 0.13
C LEU A 54 12.30 -16.44 0.02
N LEU A 55 11.57 -16.86 -1.02
CA LEU A 55 10.16 -16.50 -1.16
C LEU A 55 9.27 -17.34 -0.24
N ALA A 56 9.70 -18.55 0.16
CA ALA A 56 8.90 -19.48 0.97
C ALA A 56 7.45 -19.68 0.45
N GLY A 57 7.24 -19.58 -0.87
CA GLY A 57 5.92 -19.66 -1.51
C GLY A 57 5.11 -18.35 -1.56
N ALA A 58 5.62 -17.26 -0.98
CA ALA A 58 5.03 -15.93 -1.04
C ALA A 58 5.29 -15.23 -2.38
N VAL A 59 4.47 -14.22 -2.68
CA VAL A 59 4.58 -13.41 -3.91
C VAL A 59 5.57 -12.25 -3.73
N GLY A 60 5.74 -11.79 -2.50
CA GLY A 60 6.77 -10.85 -2.07
C GLY A 60 7.12 -11.04 -0.60
N VAL A 61 8.36 -10.74 -0.23
CA VAL A 61 8.87 -10.87 1.14
C VAL A 61 9.80 -9.69 1.44
N LEU A 62 9.57 -9.00 2.55
CA LEU A 62 10.51 -8.04 3.12
C LEU A 62 11.52 -8.75 4.02
N ASP A 63 12.77 -8.81 3.57
CA ASP A 63 13.89 -9.26 4.39
C ASP A 63 14.58 -8.05 5.04
N ARG A 64 14.40 -7.94 6.36
CA ARG A 64 14.95 -6.84 7.15
C ARG A 64 16.44 -7.00 7.46
N ASP A 65 16.96 -8.22 7.43
CA ASP A 65 18.36 -8.48 7.79
C ASP A 65 19.30 -8.03 6.67
N VAL A 66 18.84 -8.10 5.42
CA VAL A 66 19.56 -7.63 4.22
C VAL A 66 18.89 -6.45 3.51
N GLU A 67 17.93 -5.80 4.18
CA GLU A 67 17.27 -4.56 3.71
C GLU A 67 16.74 -4.66 2.27
N THR A 68 16.10 -5.80 1.94
CA THR A 68 15.68 -6.12 0.58
C THR A 68 14.26 -6.64 0.51
N VAL A 69 13.51 -6.16 -0.47
CA VAL A 69 12.22 -6.68 -0.87
C VAL A 69 12.42 -7.70 -1.98
N TRP A 70 12.16 -8.97 -1.69
CA TRP A 70 12.15 -10.05 -2.65
C TRP A 70 10.77 -10.15 -3.31
N LEU A 71 10.72 -10.32 -4.62
CA LEU A 71 9.48 -10.45 -5.38
C LEU A 71 9.57 -11.67 -6.28
N ARG A 72 8.44 -12.35 -6.50
CA ARG A 72 8.39 -13.39 -7.52
C ARG A 72 8.59 -12.78 -8.92
N GLN A 73 9.39 -13.43 -9.76
CA GLN A 73 9.53 -13.09 -11.17
C GLN A 73 8.22 -13.30 -11.96
N GLY A 74 8.06 -12.56 -13.06
CA GLY A 74 6.92 -12.72 -13.97
C GLY A 74 5.62 -12.06 -13.49
N LEU A 75 5.66 -11.27 -12.42
CA LEU A 75 4.52 -10.48 -11.98
C LEU A 75 4.18 -9.39 -13.00
N ARG A 76 2.89 -9.11 -13.13
CA ARG A 76 2.44 -7.93 -13.87
C ARG A 76 3.01 -6.67 -13.21
N ARG A 77 3.42 -5.70 -14.03
CA ARG A 77 3.97 -4.42 -13.58
C ARG A 77 3.14 -3.76 -12.48
N SER A 78 1.81 -3.70 -12.65
CA SER A 78 0.89 -3.13 -11.67
C SER A 78 0.90 -3.86 -10.33
N THR A 79 0.92 -5.19 -10.34
CA THR A 79 1.00 -6.04 -9.14
C THR A 79 2.34 -5.85 -8.45
N ARG A 80 3.44 -5.89 -9.21
CA ARG A 80 4.79 -5.65 -8.70
C ARG A 80 4.90 -4.31 -7.99
N ASN A 81 4.42 -3.24 -8.63
CA ASN A 81 4.48 -1.88 -8.09
C ASN A 81 3.70 -1.76 -6.78
N TYR A 82 2.51 -2.35 -6.72
CA TYR A 82 1.72 -2.36 -5.49
C TYR A 82 2.39 -3.14 -4.37
N LEU A 83 2.93 -4.34 -4.65
CA LEU A 83 3.63 -5.15 -3.66
C LEU A 83 4.86 -4.44 -3.09
N VAL A 84 5.69 -3.82 -3.94
CA VAL A 84 6.83 -3.03 -3.45
C VAL A 84 6.36 -1.90 -2.52
N ALA A 85 5.29 -1.19 -2.88
CA ALA A 85 4.76 -0.12 -2.05
C ALA A 85 4.22 -0.63 -0.71
N HIS A 86 3.64 -1.83 -0.70
CA HIS A 86 3.14 -2.52 0.48
C HIS A 86 4.27 -2.92 1.43
N GLU A 87 5.34 -3.53 0.92
CA GLU A 87 6.52 -3.88 1.73
C GLU A 87 7.26 -2.64 2.26
N VAL A 88 7.33 -1.55 1.48
CA VAL A 88 7.83 -0.26 2.00
C VAL A 88 6.93 0.25 3.14
N GLY A 89 5.62 0.02 3.05
CA GLY A 89 4.67 0.29 4.13
C GLY A 89 5.01 -0.48 5.40
N HIS A 90 5.23 -1.79 5.29
CA HIS A 90 5.68 -2.63 6.41
C HIS A 90 6.99 -2.14 7.02
N TRP A 91 7.97 -1.78 6.18
CA TRP A 91 9.24 -1.24 6.65
C TRP A 91 9.06 0.03 7.48
N CYS A 92 8.22 0.95 7.00
CA CYS A 92 8.01 2.26 7.59
C CYS A 92 7.10 2.25 8.84
N LEU A 93 6.14 1.32 8.91
CA LEU A 93 5.09 1.30 9.94
C LEU A 93 5.39 0.31 11.06
N HIS A 94 6.03 -0.81 10.74
CA HIS A 94 6.10 -1.98 11.62
C HIS A 94 7.55 -2.42 11.91
N PRO A 95 8.41 -1.56 12.49
CA PRO A 95 9.86 -1.76 12.57
C PRO A 95 10.31 -3.00 13.38
N HIS A 96 9.42 -3.62 14.15
CA HIS A 96 9.74 -4.73 15.05
C HIS A 96 9.16 -6.08 14.63
N GLU A 97 8.46 -6.15 13.49
CA GLU A 97 7.85 -7.40 13.01
C GLU A 97 8.60 -7.96 11.80
N ARG A 98 8.93 -9.26 11.83
CA ARG A 98 9.42 -10.00 10.67
C ARG A 98 8.21 -10.28 9.77
N THR A 99 8.16 -9.63 8.61
CA THR A 99 7.06 -9.76 7.66
C THR A 99 7.21 -11.08 6.90
N PHE A 100 6.56 -12.13 7.40
CA PHE A 100 6.28 -13.34 6.62
C PHE A 100 4.87 -13.20 6.07
N GLU A 101 4.72 -12.62 4.88
CA GLU A 101 3.40 -12.52 4.28
C GLU A 101 3.12 -13.77 3.43
N GLU A 102 2.34 -14.70 3.98
CA GLU A 102 1.62 -15.75 3.23
C GLU A 102 0.54 -15.11 2.35
N SER A 103 0.95 -14.43 1.29
CA SER A 103 0.07 -13.88 0.27
C SER A 103 -0.42 -14.98 -0.68
N ALA A 104 -1.15 -15.96 -0.13
CA ALA A 104 -1.97 -16.93 -0.89
C ALA A 104 -3.18 -17.52 -0.14
N THR A 105 -3.25 -17.45 1.20
CA THR A 105 -4.23 -18.24 1.99
C THR A 105 -4.96 -17.46 3.09
N ALA A 106 -5.32 -16.19 2.87
CA ALA A 106 -6.25 -15.47 3.76
C ALA A 106 -7.72 -16.00 3.74
N ARG A 107 -7.94 -17.27 3.37
CA ARG A 107 -9.27 -17.91 3.34
C ARG A 107 -9.43 -19.14 4.24
N GLN A 108 -8.40 -19.63 4.95
CA GLN A 108 -8.56 -20.89 5.70
C GLN A 108 -8.25 -20.86 7.20
N ASP A 109 -7.59 -19.84 7.76
CA ASP A 109 -7.23 -19.87 9.20
C ASP A 109 -8.18 -19.10 10.13
N ALA A 110 -9.45 -18.97 9.76
CA ALA A 110 -10.48 -18.45 10.66
C ALA A 110 -10.88 -19.44 11.78
N GLU A 111 -10.38 -20.68 11.80
CA GLU A 111 -10.91 -21.75 12.66
C GLU A 111 -10.07 -22.08 13.91
N ARG A 112 -8.98 -21.37 14.23
CA ARG A 112 -8.16 -21.71 15.42
C ARG A 112 -7.88 -20.59 16.43
N ALA A 113 -8.54 -19.43 16.30
CA ALA A 113 -8.51 -18.42 17.35
C ALA A 113 -9.73 -18.59 18.28
N SER A 114 -9.54 -19.37 19.34
CA SER A 114 -10.51 -19.55 20.42
C SER A 114 -10.86 -18.20 21.08
N VAL A 115 -12.12 -17.81 20.93
CA VAL A 115 -12.95 -16.97 21.83
C VAL A 115 -12.19 -16.05 22.79
N SER A 116 -11.96 -14.81 22.36
CA SER A 116 -11.91 -13.66 23.25
C SER A 116 -12.47 -12.43 22.54
N THR A 117 -13.67 -12.02 22.98
CA THR A 117 -14.31 -10.71 22.79
C THR A 117 -14.50 -10.17 21.36
N VAL A 118 -15.78 -10.14 21.01
CA VAL A 118 -16.43 -9.27 20.02
C VAL A 118 -15.79 -7.86 19.99
N THR A 119 -15.42 -7.38 18.78
CA THR A 119 -14.83 -6.07 18.41
C THR A 119 -13.29 -5.92 18.42
N GLY A 120 -12.62 -6.35 17.35
CA GLY A 120 -11.27 -5.87 17.02
C GLY A 120 -10.52 -6.75 16.04
N TYR A 121 -10.01 -6.17 14.95
CA TYR A 121 -9.01 -6.79 14.08
C TYR A 121 -7.82 -7.28 14.91
N SER A 122 -7.26 -8.46 14.58
CA SER A 122 -6.00 -8.93 15.16
C SER A 122 -4.83 -7.99 14.81
N PRO A 123 -3.72 -7.97 15.58
CA PRO A 123 -2.56 -7.12 15.27
C PRO A 123 -2.06 -7.29 13.83
N VAL A 124 -1.93 -8.54 13.36
CA VAL A 124 -1.55 -8.84 11.96
C VAL A 124 -2.53 -8.22 10.97
N GLN A 125 -3.84 -8.40 11.19
CA GLN A 125 -4.84 -7.81 10.30
C GLN A 125 -4.80 -6.28 10.28
N ARG A 126 -4.46 -5.64 11.41
CA ARG A 126 -4.25 -4.19 11.45
C ARG A 126 -3.03 -3.78 10.64
N ASN A 127 -1.92 -4.49 10.79
CA ASN A 127 -0.69 -4.21 10.08
C ASN A 127 -0.89 -4.30 8.57
N GLU A 128 -1.61 -5.32 8.10
CA GLU A 128 -1.97 -5.48 6.68
C GLU A 128 -2.84 -4.35 6.16
N VAL A 129 -3.84 -3.93 6.94
CA VAL A 129 -4.72 -2.81 6.58
C VAL A 129 -3.93 -1.50 6.51
N GLU A 130 -2.98 -1.31 7.42
CA GLU A 130 -2.09 -0.15 7.47
C GLU A 130 -1.12 -0.13 6.28
N ALA A 131 -0.45 -1.24 5.98
CA ALA A 131 0.48 -1.38 4.86
C ALA A 131 -0.24 -1.22 3.50
N SER A 132 -1.42 -1.82 3.34
CA SER A 132 -2.26 -1.64 2.14
C SER A 132 -2.69 -0.19 1.94
N ALA A 133 -3.10 0.48 3.03
CA ALA A 133 -3.50 1.88 2.96
C ALA A 133 -2.33 2.82 2.67
N PHE A 134 -1.14 2.49 3.20
CA PHE A 134 0.11 3.17 2.88
C PHE A 134 0.46 3.00 1.41
N ALA A 135 0.42 1.78 0.87
CA ALA A 135 0.74 1.49 -0.52
C ALA A 135 -0.16 2.27 -1.49
N ALA A 136 -1.47 2.26 -1.22
CA ALA A 136 -2.45 2.97 -2.05
C ALA A 136 -2.21 4.49 -2.06
N GLU A 137 -1.93 5.10 -0.90
CA GLU A 137 -1.68 6.54 -0.81
C GLU A 137 -0.31 6.94 -1.34
N LEU A 138 0.71 6.10 -1.17
CA LEU A 138 2.04 6.35 -1.72
C LEU A 138 1.99 6.40 -3.25
N LEU A 139 1.30 5.44 -3.88
CA LEU A 139 1.23 5.33 -5.33
C LEU A 139 0.20 6.27 -5.96
N VAL A 140 -0.95 6.45 -5.31
CA VAL A 140 -2.06 7.28 -5.78
C VAL A 140 -2.45 8.26 -4.66
N PRO A 141 -1.65 9.32 -4.44
CA PRO A 141 -1.91 10.27 -3.37
C PRO A 141 -3.24 10.97 -3.60
N GLN A 142 -4.05 11.13 -2.55
CA GLN A 142 -5.41 11.67 -2.66
C GLN A 142 -5.43 13.05 -3.33
N ARG A 143 -4.49 13.93 -2.94
CA ARG A 143 -4.36 15.28 -3.50
C ARG A 143 -4.08 15.25 -5.00
N ALA A 144 -3.21 14.34 -5.45
CA ALA A 144 -2.85 14.19 -6.84
C ALA A 144 -3.98 13.54 -7.65
N LEU A 145 -4.67 12.56 -7.07
CA LEU A 145 -5.85 11.93 -7.64
C LEU A 145 -6.95 12.95 -7.93
N VAL A 146 -7.26 13.82 -6.97
CA VAL A 146 -8.27 14.89 -7.14
C VAL A 146 -7.85 15.87 -8.23
N SER A 147 -6.58 16.28 -8.25
CA SER A 147 -6.04 17.17 -9.29
C SER A 147 -6.19 16.56 -10.69
N ALA A 148 -5.81 15.29 -10.85
CA ALA A 148 -5.91 14.56 -12.12
C ALA A 148 -7.37 14.36 -12.57
N ARG A 149 -8.29 14.10 -11.63
CA ARG A 149 -9.73 14.04 -11.95
C ARG A 149 -10.27 15.39 -12.39
N ARG A 150 -9.84 16.48 -11.75
CA ARG A 150 -10.22 17.86 -12.14
C ARG A 150 -9.67 18.27 -13.50
N SER A 151 -8.50 17.75 -13.89
CA SER A 151 -7.96 17.93 -15.25
C SER A 151 -8.61 17.01 -16.30
N GLY A 152 -9.60 16.20 -15.92
CA GLY A 152 -10.41 15.39 -16.83
C GLY A 152 -9.94 13.94 -17.01
N MET A 153 -8.83 13.51 -16.38
CA MET A 153 -8.35 12.14 -16.53
C MET A 153 -9.33 11.15 -15.91
N THR A 154 -9.71 10.11 -16.63
CA THR A 154 -10.49 8.97 -16.12
C THR A 154 -9.67 8.14 -15.14
N TRP A 155 -10.34 7.34 -14.30
CA TRP A 155 -9.62 6.46 -13.37
C TRP A 155 -8.78 5.39 -14.09
N ARG A 156 -9.15 4.98 -15.31
CA ARG A 156 -8.34 4.06 -16.13
C ARG A 156 -7.08 4.73 -16.62
N GLU A 157 -7.18 5.94 -17.16
CA GLU A 157 -6.00 6.72 -17.60
C GLU A 157 -5.07 7.01 -16.42
N ILE A 158 -5.62 7.26 -15.23
CA ILE A 158 -4.82 7.40 -14.00
C ILE A 158 -4.11 6.10 -13.64
N ALA A 159 -4.81 4.96 -13.67
CA ALA A 159 -4.24 3.65 -13.37
C ALA A 159 -3.10 3.31 -14.35
N ASP A 160 -3.30 3.56 -15.64
CA ASP A 160 -2.32 3.32 -16.69
C ASP A 160 -1.11 4.26 -16.57
N HIS A 161 -1.34 5.55 -16.31
CA HIS A 161 -0.29 6.55 -16.10
C HIS A 161 0.59 6.24 -14.89
N VAL A 162 -0.02 5.87 -13.77
CA VAL A 162 0.70 5.50 -12.55
C VAL A 162 1.32 4.11 -12.68
N GLY A 163 0.71 3.20 -13.45
CA GLY A 163 1.16 1.81 -13.55
C GLY A 163 0.70 0.96 -12.36
N VAL A 164 -0.56 1.10 -11.96
CA VAL A 164 -1.23 0.32 -10.90
C VAL A 164 -2.53 -0.30 -11.39
N ASP A 165 -3.09 -1.24 -10.63
CA ASP A 165 -4.40 -1.79 -10.96
C ASP A 165 -5.51 -0.75 -10.78
N SER A 166 -6.47 -0.73 -11.71
CA SER A 166 -7.60 0.21 -11.67
C SER A 166 -8.45 0.12 -10.40
N GLY A 167 -8.47 -1.04 -9.73
CA GLY A 167 -9.13 -1.24 -8.44
C GLY A 167 -8.50 -0.42 -7.32
N VAL A 168 -7.19 -0.17 -7.35
CA VAL A 168 -6.50 0.69 -6.38
C VAL A 168 -6.98 2.13 -6.52
N VAL A 169 -7.05 2.63 -7.76
CA VAL A 169 -7.56 3.97 -8.06
C VAL A 169 -9.03 4.12 -7.69
N ALA A 170 -9.85 3.13 -8.03
CA ALA A 170 -11.27 3.12 -7.69
C ALA A 170 -11.49 3.16 -6.17
N ARG A 171 -10.72 2.37 -5.40
CA ARG A 171 -10.76 2.40 -3.93
C ARG A 171 -10.41 3.78 -3.37
N GLN A 172 -9.35 4.42 -3.86
CA GLN A 172 -8.96 5.76 -3.41
C GLN A 172 -10.03 6.83 -3.72
N LEU A 173 -10.67 6.74 -4.90
CA LEU A 173 -11.79 7.63 -5.24
C LEU A 173 -12.98 7.45 -4.30
N VAL A 174 -13.36 6.20 -4.00
CA VAL A 174 -14.44 5.92 -3.05
C VAL A 174 -14.11 6.48 -1.67
N LEU A 175 -12.87 6.31 -1.19
CA LEU A 175 -12.42 6.88 0.08
C LEU A 175 -12.53 8.41 0.08
N HIS A 176 -12.15 9.07 -1.01
CA HIS A 176 -12.30 10.52 -1.16
C HIS A 176 -13.73 10.99 -0.97
N PHE A 177 -14.68 10.38 -1.67
CA PHE A 177 -16.09 10.75 -1.58
C PHE A 177 -16.66 10.55 -0.17
N PHE A 178 -16.23 9.50 0.54
CA PHE A 178 -16.62 9.29 1.93
C PHE A 178 -16.01 10.34 2.87
N GLU A 179 -14.79 10.81 2.61
CA GLU A 179 -14.16 11.88 3.41
C GLU A 179 -14.87 13.22 3.19
N GLU A 180 -15.19 13.57 1.95
CA GLU A 180 -15.91 14.82 1.63
C GLU A 180 -17.32 14.83 2.23
N SER A 181 -18.07 13.72 2.11
CA SER A 181 -19.44 13.63 2.63
C SER A 181 -19.50 13.79 4.15
N ASN A 182 -18.48 13.31 4.88
CA ASN A 182 -18.41 13.47 6.35
C ASN A 182 -17.98 14.88 6.79
N LEU A 183 -17.34 15.66 5.91
CA LEU A 183 -16.97 17.05 6.19
C LEU A 183 -18.16 18.01 5.97
N THR A 184 -19.10 17.66 5.09
CA THR A 184 -20.30 18.47 4.82
C THR A 184 -21.45 18.27 5.81
N ASP A 185 -21.39 17.27 6.68
CA ASP A 185 -22.39 16.95 7.71
C ASP A 185 -22.01 17.49 9.12
N GLY A 186 -21.06 18.42 9.22
CA GLY A 186 -20.78 19.15 10.46
C GLY A 186 -21.96 20.07 10.85
N PRO A 187 -22.26 20.26 12.15
CA PRO A 187 -23.47 20.96 12.58
C PRO A 187 -23.48 22.39 12.02
N ARG A 188 -24.60 22.73 11.36
CA ARG A 188 -24.87 24.04 10.76
C ARG A 188 -24.92 25.15 11.79
#